data_AF-A0A951Z208-F1
#
_entry.id   AF-A0A951Z208-F1
#
_cell.length_a   1.000
_cell.length_b   1.000
_cell.length_c   1.000
_cell.angle_alpha   90.00
_cell.angle_beta   90.00
_cell.angle_gamma   90.00
#
_symmetry.space_group_name_H-M   'P 1'
#
loop_
_entity.id
_entity.type
_entity.pdbx_description
1 polymer ?
#
loop_
_entity_poly.entity_id
_entity_poly.type
_entity_poly.pdbx_seq_one_letter_code
_entity_poly.pdbx_strand_id
1 'polypeptide(L)'
;MSDKVRHKPAWWKNTYFWLAAMLLVIGLIGLPFIGGEDSIRDPGQRRESGLAPMYLIASLVMLVNGWISHTLTMRHYEESQSGD
;
A
#
# COMPACT_ATOMS: atom_id res chain seq x y z
N MET A 1 10.59 -1.84 35.93
CA MET A 1 10.54 -1.55 34.48
C MET A 1 9.13 -1.08 34.19
N SER A 2 8.95 0.04 33.48
CA SER A 2 7.61 0.53 33.14
C SER A 2 6.95 -0.46 32.18
N ASP A 3 5.86 -1.10 32.58
CA ASP A 3 5.03 -1.95 31.71
C ASP A 3 4.46 -1.08 30.59
N LYS A 4 5.15 -1.06 29.45
CA LYS A 4 4.62 -0.43 28.25
C LYS A 4 3.58 -1.37 27.68
N VAL A 5 2.31 -1.05 27.89
CA VAL A 5 1.18 -1.72 27.24
C VAL A 5 1.45 -1.75 25.74
N ARG A 6 1.65 -2.95 25.18
CA ARG A 6 1.81 -3.12 23.74
C ARG A 6 0.46 -2.87 23.08
N HIS A 7 0.38 -1.86 22.23
CA HIS A 7 -0.84 -1.58 21.49
C HIS A 7 -1.02 -2.60 20.36
N LYS A 8 -2.27 -3.03 20.15
CA LYS A 8 -2.64 -3.90 19.02
C LYS A 8 -2.17 -3.28 17.69
N PRO A 9 -1.50 -4.06 16.81
CA PRO A 9 -1.12 -3.59 15.48
C PRO A 9 -2.38 -3.12 14.72
N ALA A 10 -2.32 -1.90 14.19
CA ALA A 10 -3.40 -1.34 13.39
C ALA A 10 -2.99 -1.31 11.93
N TRP A 11 -3.88 -1.74 11.02
CA TRP A 11 -3.58 -1.82 9.59
C TRP A 11 -3.17 -0.45 9.02
N TRP A 12 -3.84 0.64 9.40
CA TRP A 12 -3.51 2.00 8.92
C TRP A 12 -2.12 2.51 9.34
N LYS A 13 -1.40 1.82 10.24
CA LYS A 13 -0.01 2.14 10.58
C LYS A 13 1.01 1.44 9.67
N ASN A 14 0.56 0.55 8.78
CA ASN A 14 1.42 -0.14 7.84
C ASN A 14 1.58 0.68 6.55
N THR A 15 2.82 1.08 6.24
CA THR A 15 3.18 1.89 5.07
C THR A 15 2.75 1.25 3.75
N TYR A 16 2.71 -0.09 3.65
CA TYR A 16 2.29 -0.78 2.43
C TYR A 16 0.85 -0.43 2.01
N PHE A 17 -0.07 -0.26 2.97
CA PHE A 17 -1.45 0.12 2.64
C PHE A 17 -1.55 1.57 2.16
N TRP A 18 -0.71 2.46 2.67
CA TRP A 18 -0.64 3.85 2.18
C TRP A 18 -0.07 3.92 0.77
N LEU A 19 1.00 3.17 0.49
CA LEU A 19 1.56 3.06 -0.87
C LEU A 19 0.53 2.46 -1.83
N ALA A 20 -0.17 1.40 -1.42
CA ALA A 20 -1.25 0.81 -2.21
C ALA A 20 -2.34 1.85 -2.51
N ALA A 21 -2.83 2.58 -1.51
CA ALA A 21 -3.86 3.59 -1.70
C ALA A 21 -3.41 4.73 -2.62
N MET A 22 -2.18 5.23 -2.46
CA MET A 22 -1.62 6.27 -3.31
C MET A 22 -1.50 5.81 -4.77
N LEU A 23 -0.94 4.62 -5.00
CA LEU A 23 -0.79 4.04 -6.34
C LEU A 23 -2.15 3.75 -6.98
N LEU A 24 -3.15 3.34 -6.19
CA LEU A 24 -4.51 3.16 -6.67
C LEU A 24 -5.09 4.48 -7.17
N VAL A 25 -4.96 5.56 -6.41
CA VAL A 25 -5.45 6.90 -6.80
C VAL A 25 -4.75 7.37 -8.08
N ILE A 26 -3.43 7.24 -8.17
CA ILE A 26 -2.68 7.60 -9.39
C ILE A 26 -3.15 6.75 -10.57
N GLY A 27 -3.27 5.43 -10.39
CA GLY A 27 -3.73 4.52 -11.43
C GLY A 27 -5.14 4.85 -11.93
N LEU A 28 -6.06 5.22 -11.03
CA LEU A 28 -7.41 5.64 -11.37
C LEU A 28 -7.41 6.97 -12.15
N ILE A 29 -6.65 7.98 -11.71
CA ILE A 29 -6.53 9.26 -12.41
C ILE A 29 -5.98 9.05 -13.84
N GLY A 30 -5.01 8.15 -13.99
CA GLY A 30 -4.42 7.79 -15.28
C GLY A 30 -5.34 7.04 -16.24
N LEU A 31 -6.52 6.57 -15.79
CA LEU A 31 -7.45 5.88 -16.69
C LEU A 31 -7.96 6.82 -17.79
N PRO A 32 -8.18 6.31 -19.02
CA PRO A 32 -8.50 7.13 -20.19
C PRO A 32 -9.82 7.92 -20.04
N PHE A 33 -10.70 7.50 -19.14
CA PHE A 33 -11.99 8.14 -18.89
C PHE A 33 -11.96 9.17 -17.75
N ILE A 34 -10.84 9.35 -17.03
CA ILE A 34 -10.70 10.34 -15.96
C ILE A 34 -9.77 11.48 -16.41
N GLY A 35 -8.46 11.23 -16.43
CA GLY A 35 -7.45 12.20 -16.89
C GLY A 35 -6.55 11.69 -18.02
N GLY A 36 -6.52 10.37 -18.23
CA GLY A 36 -5.61 9.72 -19.18
C GLY A 36 -4.15 9.75 -18.72
N GLU A 37 -3.28 9.08 -19.47
CA GLU A 37 -1.88 8.87 -19.06
C GLU A 37 -1.07 10.16 -18.99
N ASP A 38 -1.42 11.19 -19.77
CA ASP A 38 -0.76 12.49 -19.74
C ASP A 38 -0.93 13.22 -18.39
N SER A 39 -1.94 12.86 -17.58
CA SER A 39 -2.18 13.45 -16.26
C SER A 39 -1.26 12.92 -15.14
N ILE A 40 -0.69 11.73 -15.34
CA ILE A 40 0.17 11.03 -14.36
C ILE A 40 1.62 10.87 -14.84
N ARG A 41 1.91 11.39 -16.04
CA ARG A 41 3.22 11.31 -16.69
C ARG A 41 4.07 12.51 -16.31
N ASP A 42 5.34 12.26 -16.02
CA ASP A 42 6.28 13.32 -15.70
C ASP A 42 6.66 14.15 -16.94
N PRO A 43 6.82 15.49 -16.80
CA PRO A 43 7.31 16.34 -17.87
C PRO A 43 8.69 15.86 -18.35
N GLY A 44 8.77 15.45 -19.62
CA GLY A 44 10.01 14.96 -20.23
C GLY A 44 10.16 13.44 -20.28
N GLN A 45 9.26 12.66 -19.67
CA GLN A 45 9.24 11.20 -19.85
C GLN A 45 8.82 10.85 -21.29
N ARG A 46 9.41 9.79 -21.87
CA ARG A 46 8.97 9.23 -23.16
C ARG A 46 7.50 8.83 -23.07
N ARG A 47 6.77 8.98 -24.18
CA ARG A 47 5.37 8.54 -24.27
C ARG A 47 5.34 7.02 -24.33
N GLU A 48 5.09 6.40 -23.19
CA GLU A 48 4.91 4.96 -23.04
C GLU A 48 3.45 4.68 -22.69
N SER A 49 2.85 3.72 -23.36
CA SER A 49 1.49 3.26 -23.06
C SER A 49 1.51 2.26 -21.91
N GLY A 50 0.50 2.29 -21.06
CA GLY A 50 0.31 1.34 -19.96
C GLY A 50 0.77 1.84 -18.59
N LEU A 51 0.98 3.15 -18.43
CA LEU A 51 1.33 3.76 -17.14
C LEU A 51 0.24 3.52 -16.08
N ALA A 52 -1.03 3.76 -16.45
CA ALA A 52 -2.15 3.56 -15.54
C ALA A 52 -2.31 2.10 -15.06
N PRO A 53 -2.34 1.06 -15.93
CA PRO A 53 -2.40 -0.32 -15.48
C PRO A 53 -1.16 -0.74 -14.69
N MET A 54 0.02 -0.18 -14.97
CA MET A 54 1.22 -0.43 -14.17
C MET A 54 1.05 0.06 -12.72
N TYR A 55 0.53 1.28 -12.52
CA TYR A 55 0.22 1.78 -11.18
C TYR A 55 -0.85 0.96 -10.46
N LEU A 56 -1.88 0.49 -11.18
CA LEU A 56 -2.91 -0.39 -10.61
C LEU A 56 -2.36 -1.76 -10.18
N ILE A 57 -1.48 -2.36 -10.98
CA ILE A 57 -0.80 -3.62 -10.65
C ILE A 57 0.12 -3.41 -9.44
N ALA A 58 0.92 -2.33 -9.44
CA ALA A 58 1.80 -2.00 -8.32
C ALA A 58 0.99 -1.78 -7.02
N SER A 59 -0.14 -1.09 -7.09
CA SER A 59 -1.09 -0.93 -5.98
C SER A 59 -1.54 -2.29 -5.43
N LEU A 60 -1.95 -3.21 -6.31
CA LEU A 60 -2.38 -4.56 -5.91
C LEU A 60 -1.24 -5.33 -5.23
N VAL A 61 -0.03 -5.27 -5.76
CA VAL A 61 1.15 -5.90 -5.14
C VAL A 61 1.41 -5.34 -3.75
N MET A 62 1.34 -4.02 -3.57
CA MET A 62 1.51 -3.38 -2.26
C MET A 62 0.40 -3.75 -1.28
N LEU A 63 -0.84 -3.86 -1.75
CA LEU A 63 -1.97 -4.29 -0.92
C LEU A 63 -1.76 -5.72 -0.39
N VAL A 64 -1.34 -6.66 -1.26
CA VAL A 64 -1.05 -8.04 -0.88
C VAL A 64 0.14 -8.11 0.09
N ASN A 65 1.21 -7.37 -0.17
CA ASN A 65 2.35 -7.28 0.75
C ASN A 65 1.95 -6.72 2.12
N GLY A 66 1.12 -5.67 2.15
CA GLY A 66 0.57 -5.09 3.37
C GLY A 66 -0.27 -6.10 4.14
N TRP A 67 -1.10 -6.88 3.45
CA TRP A 67 -1.93 -7.93 4.07
C TRP A 67 -1.08 -9.01 4.74
N ILE A 68 -0.09 -9.56 4.02
CA ILE A 68 0.80 -10.60 4.55
C ILE A 68 1.58 -10.06 5.75
N SER A 69 2.20 -8.89 5.61
CA SER A 69 2.97 -8.23 6.66
C SER A 69 2.13 -7.94 7.90
N HIS A 70 0.90 -7.45 7.73
CA HIS A 70 -0.01 -7.17 8.84
C HIS A 70 -0.42 -8.46 9.56
N THR A 71 -0.71 -9.53 8.81
CA THR A 71 -1.08 -10.83 9.38
C THR A 71 0.06 -11.42 10.21
N LEU A 72 1.30 -11.37 9.71
CA LEU A 72 2.48 -11.81 10.47
C LEU A 72 2.69 -10.98 11.75
N THR A 73 2.50 -9.66 11.66
CA THR A 73 2.60 -8.76 12.82
C THR A 73 1.54 -9.08 13.87
N MET A 74 0.31 -9.40 13.46
CA MET A 74 -0.76 -9.82 14.38
C MET A 74 -0.42 -11.13 15.08
N ARG A 75 0.12 -12.13 14.36
CA ARG A 75 0.55 -13.40 14.95
C ARG A 75 1.63 -13.19 16.01
N HIS A 76 2.66 -12.39 15.72
CA HIS A 76 3.69 -12.07 16.70
C HIS A 76 3.16 -11.27 17.90
N TYR A 77 2.18 -10.41 17.68
CA TYR A 77 1.50 -9.72 18.78
C TYR A 77 0.78 -10.71 19.69
N GLU A 78 -0.01 -11.63 19.12
CA GLU A 78 -0.71 -12.70 19.86
C GLU A 78 0.26 -13.60 20.62
N GLU A 79 1.33 -14.09 19.97
CA GLU A 79 2.40 -14.89 20.59
C GLU A 79 3.02 -14.18 21.79
N SER A 80 3.25 -12.87 21.68
CA SER A 80 3.84 -12.08 22.76
C SER A 80 2.90 -11.79 23.92
N GLN A 81 1.59 -11.91 23.71
CA GLN A 81 0.56 -11.72 24.73
C GLN A 81 0.21 -13.03 25.44
N SER A 82 0.45 -14.18 24.80
CA SER A 82 0.17 -15.52 25.34
C SER A 82 1.36 -16.19 26.06
N GLY A 83 2.53 -15.53 26.08
CA GLY A 83 3.78 -16.04 26.65
C GLY A 83 4.12 -15.57 28.07
N ASP A 84 3.19 -14.85 28.72
CA ASP A 84 3.15 -14.54 30.16
C ASP A 84 2.02 -15.33 30.83
#